data_AF-A0A7X6WFS9-F1
#
_entry.id   AF-A0A7X6WFS9-F1
#
_cell.length_a   1.000
_cell.length_b   1.000
_cell.length_c   1.000
_cell.angle_alpha   90.00
_cell.angle_beta   90.00
_cell.angle_gamma   90.00
#
_symmetry.space_group_name_H-M   'P 1'
#
loop_
_entity.id
_entity.type
_entity.pdbx_description
1 polymer ?
#
loop_
_entity_poly.entity_id
_entity_poly.type
_entity_poly.pdbx_seq_one_letter_code
_entity_poly.pdbx_strand_id
1 'polypeptide(L)'
;MYLGYITDVKGLKVGHSQSQEGITGCTVVLCTEGATGGVDVRGGAPGTRETDLFKAENMIDKIHALVLAGGSAFGLDAATGVMKYLEEQEVGFNVGVATVPIVASAVIFDLAIGNPKIRPDLEMGYRAAKDASITEKRQGNIGCGMGATVGKIMGPNNGMKSGIGSASIR
;
A
#
# COMPACT_ATOMS: atom_id res chain seq x y z
N MET A 1 -0.48 -14.24 19.87
CA MET A 1 -0.60 -13.47 18.61
C MET A 1 -1.88 -13.94 17.95
N TYR A 2 -2.79 -13.04 17.59
CA TYR A 2 -4.05 -13.45 16.96
C TYR A 2 -3.78 -13.99 15.56
N LEU A 3 -4.47 -15.08 15.20
CA LEU A 3 -4.46 -15.62 13.84
C LEU A 3 -5.52 -14.87 13.03
N GLY A 4 -5.23 -14.59 11.75
CA GLY A 4 -6.20 -13.98 10.86
C GLY A 4 -5.56 -13.06 9.82
N TYR A 5 -6.39 -12.45 9.00
CA TYR A 5 -5.97 -11.62 7.89
C TYR A 5 -6.90 -10.41 7.75
N ILE A 6 -6.38 -9.32 7.20
CA ILE A 6 -7.19 -8.13 6.91
C ILE A 6 -8.37 -8.44 5.97
N THR A 7 -8.24 -9.47 5.13
CA THR A 7 -9.29 -9.99 4.25
C THR A 7 -10.42 -10.73 4.97
N ASP A 8 -10.28 -10.99 6.28
CA ASP A 8 -11.40 -11.48 7.11
C ASP A 8 -12.50 -10.41 7.24
N VAL A 9 -12.16 -9.12 7.03
CA VAL A 9 -13.12 -8.03 6.88
C VAL A 9 -13.72 -8.10 5.46
N LYS A 10 -15.03 -8.37 5.39
CA LYS A 10 -15.76 -8.47 4.12
C LYS A 10 -15.62 -7.19 3.29
N GLY A 11 -15.41 -7.37 1.98
CA GLY A 11 -15.27 -6.27 1.02
C GLY A 11 -13.84 -5.80 0.80
N LEU A 12 -12.87 -6.28 1.59
CA LEU A 12 -11.45 -5.99 1.36
C LEU A 12 -10.79 -7.06 0.48
N LYS A 13 -9.98 -6.61 -0.48
CA LYS A 13 -9.09 -7.47 -1.27
C LYS A 13 -7.65 -7.01 -1.06
N VAL A 14 -6.70 -7.94 -1.07
CA VAL A 14 -5.27 -7.61 -0.97
C VAL A 14 -4.52 -8.19 -2.15
N GLY A 15 -3.62 -7.39 -2.72
CA GLY A 15 -2.71 -7.82 -3.77
C GLY A 15 -1.31 -7.26 -3.58
N HIS A 16 -0.34 -7.92 -4.22
CA HIS A 16 1.08 -7.62 -4.06
C HIS A 16 1.78 -7.66 -5.43
N SER A 17 2.77 -6.79 -5.61
CA SER A 17 3.71 -6.87 -6.72
C SER A 17 5.09 -6.45 -6.24
N GLN A 18 6.15 -7.07 -6.76
CA GLN A 18 7.50 -6.94 -6.20
C GLN A 18 8.60 -7.23 -7.21
N SER A 19 9.81 -6.76 -6.92
CA SER A 19 11.03 -7.10 -7.63
C SER A 19 12.02 -7.79 -6.70
N GLN A 20 12.56 -8.92 -7.15
CA GLN A 20 13.63 -9.63 -6.46
C GLN A 20 15.00 -8.96 -6.66
N GLU A 21 15.20 -8.23 -7.76
CA GLU A 21 16.45 -7.49 -8.03
C GLU A 21 16.49 -6.18 -7.23
N GLY A 22 15.38 -5.43 -7.21
CA GLY A 22 15.26 -4.23 -6.37
C GLY A 22 15.13 -4.55 -4.88
N ILE A 23 14.75 -5.79 -4.53
CA ILE A 23 14.36 -6.22 -3.19
C ILE A 23 13.36 -5.22 -2.59
N THR A 24 12.28 -4.97 -3.34
CA THR A 24 11.25 -3.99 -3.01
C THR A 24 9.92 -4.40 -3.63
N GLY A 25 8.84 -3.73 -3.27
CA GLY A 25 7.51 -4.00 -3.80
C GLY A 25 6.42 -3.09 -3.26
N CYS A 26 5.18 -3.33 -3.69
CA CYS A 26 3.99 -2.68 -3.17
C CYS A 26 2.92 -3.69 -2.76
N THR A 27 2.01 -3.24 -1.91
CA THR A 27 0.87 -3.98 -1.39
C THR A 27 -0.34 -3.06 -1.45
N VAL A 28 -1.40 -3.55 -2.06
CA VAL A 28 -2.62 -2.79 -2.31
C VAL A 28 -3.74 -3.45 -1.54
N VAL A 29 -4.44 -2.67 -0.72
CA VAL A 29 -5.70 -3.05 -0.09
C VAL A 29 -6.82 -2.33 -0.85
N LEU A 30 -7.66 -3.08 -1.57
CA LEU A 30 -8.80 -2.52 -2.29
C LEU A 30 -10.06 -2.58 -1.42
N CYS A 31 -10.84 -1.51 -1.49
CA CYS A 31 -12.18 -1.38 -0.91
C CYS A 31 -13.09 -0.76 -1.98
N THR A 32 -13.50 -1.57 -2.97
CA THR A 32 -14.14 -1.08 -4.20
C THR A 32 -15.50 -0.41 -3.98
N GLU A 33 -16.19 -0.73 -2.89
CA GLU A 33 -17.44 -0.06 -2.49
C GLU A 33 -17.21 1.27 -1.73
N GLY A 34 -15.95 1.66 -1.58
CA GLY A 34 -15.52 2.77 -0.75
C GLY A 34 -15.48 2.40 0.74
N ALA A 35 -14.42 2.80 1.43
CA ALA A 35 -14.29 2.65 2.88
C ALA A 35 -14.00 4.00 3.53
N THR A 36 -14.74 4.31 4.60
CA THR A 36 -14.42 5.44 5.47
C THR A 36 -13.12 5.15 6.19
N GLY A 37 -12.22 6.14 6.21
CA GLY A 37 -10.90 6.01 6.81
C GLY A 37 -10.53 7.19 7.68
N GLY A 38 -9.41 7.03 8.37
CA GLY A 38 -8.69 8.07 9.10
C GLY A 38 -7.21 7.77 8.99
N VAL A 39 -6.36 8.77 9.25
CA VAL A 39 -4.90 8.59 9.24
C VAL A 39 -4.27 9.23 10.45
N ASP A 40 -3.23 8.57 10.98
CA ASP A 40 -2.36 9.11 12.01
C ASP A 40 -0.89 8.92 11.61
N VAL A 41 -0.21 10.02 11.30
CA VAL A 41 1.19 10.03 10.85
C VAL A 41 2.08 10.49 12.00
N ARG A 42 2.87 9.57 12.57
CA ARG A 42 3.68 9.81 13.77
C ARG A 42 5.18 9.85 13.55
N GLY A 43 5.69 9.21 12.50
CA GLY A 43 7.12 9.18 12.21
C GLY A 43 7.65 10.56 11.78
N GLY A 44 8.90 10.87 12.11
CA GLY A 44 9.52 12.17 11.78
C GLY A 44 9.93 12.34 10.31
N ALA A 45 9.84 11.28 9.49
CA ALA A 45 10.18 11.30 8.07
C ALA A 45 9.10 10.56 7.25
N PRO A 46 7.87 11.08 7.19
CA PRO A 46 6.79 10.42 6.45
C PRO A 46 6.96 10.59 4.95
N GLY A 47 6.57 9.56 4.20
CA GLY A 47 6.30 9.66 2.77
C GLY A 47 4.86 9.19 2.56
N THR A 48 3.97 10.11 2.21
CA THR A 48 2.55 9.84 2.09
C THR A 48 1.95 10.55 0.89
N ARG A 49 0.83 10.03 0.41
CA ARG A 49 -0.03 10.64 -0.60
C ARG A 49 -1.48 10.58 -0.10
N GLU A 50 -2.23 11.65 -0.36
CA GLU A 50 -3.68 11.72 -0.13
C GLU A 50 -4.05 11.56 1.37
N THR A 51 -3.18 12.02 2.29
CA THR A 51 -3.47 11.96 3.73
C THR A 51 -4.35 13.10 4.22
N ASP A 52 -4.27 14.27 3.59
CA ASP A 52 -5.06 15.44 3.97
C ASP A 52 -6.56 15.18 3.85
N LEU A 53 -7.00 14.32 2.91
CA LEU A 53 -8.43 14.01 2.71
C LEU A 53 -9.08 13.41 3.95
N PHE A 54 -8.33 12.72 4.82
CA PHE A 54 -8.86 12.07 6.01
C PHE A 54 -9.25 13.02 7.15
N LYS A 55 -9.05 14.33 6.98
CA LYS A 55 -9.55 15.33 7.92
C LYS A 55 -11.09 15.35 7.86
N ALA A 56 -11.75 15.30 9.02
CA ALA A 56 -13.19 15.11 9.13
C ALA A 56 -14.01 16.26 8.51
N GLU A 57 -13.40 17.44 8.36
CA GLU A 57 -14.00 18.62 7.73
C GLU A 57 -14.04 18.57 6.19
N ASN A 58 -13.38 17.58 5.56
CA ASN A 58 -13.33 17.49 4.11
C ASN A 58 -14.55 16.80 3.49
N MET A 59 -14.76 17.05 2.21
CA MET A 59 -15.88 16.50 1.42
C MET A 59 -15.77 15.00 1.17
N ILE A 60 -14.56 14.49 0.93
CA ILE A 60 -14.33 13.09 0.57
C ILE A 60 -14.21 12.27 1.84
N ASP A 61 -15.18 11.40 2.09
CA ASP A 61 -15.30 10.59 3.30
C ASP A 61 -14.92 9.11 3.07
N LYS A 62 -14.60 8.72 1.83
CA LYS A 62 -14.27 7.34 1.44
C LYS A 62 -13.05 7.27 0.53
N ILE A 63 -12.20 6.29 0.79
CA ILE A 63 -11.15 5.84 -0.12
C ILE A 63 -11.56 4.56 -0.84
N HIS A 64 -10.91 4.26 -1.96
CA HIS A 64 -11.16 3.05 -2.76
C HIS A 64 -9.97 2.08 -2.72
N ALA A 65 -8.79 2.58 -2.37
CA ALA A 65 -7.63 1.76 -2.11
C ALA A 65 -6.64 2.44 -1.15
N LEU A 66 -5.87 1.60 -0.44
CA LEU A 66 -4.67 1.95 0.30
C LEU A 66 -3.47 1.24 -0.31
N VAL A 67 -2.40 1.99 -0.58
CA VAL A 67 -1.15 1.45 -1.10
C VAL A 67 -0.05 1.58 -0.05
N LEU A 68 0.64 0.48 0.22
CA LEU A 68 1.88 0.45 0.98
C LEU A 68 3.00 0.09 0.00
N ALA A 69 4.08 0.86 -0.05
CA ALA A 69 5.17 0.59 -0.99
C ALA A 69 6.56 0.80 -0.39
N GLY A 70 7.54 0.07 -0.92
CA GLY A 70 8.95 0.39 -0.75
C GLY A 70 9.38 1.60 -1.58
N GLY A 71 10.68 1.76 -1.80
CA GLY A 71 11.25 2.76 -2.69
C GLY A 71 11.29 4.19 -2.15
N SER A 72 11.00 4.42 -0.86
CA SER A 72 10.87 5.76 -0.28
C SER A 72 9.86 6.60 -1.07
N ALA A 73 9.99 7.93 -1.08
CA ALA A 73 9.06 8.85 -1.74
C ALA A 73 8.78 8.51 -3.21
N PHE A 74 9.72 7.87 -3.92
CA PHE A 74 9.50 7.44 -5.30
C PHE A 74 8.42 6.36 -5.42
N GLY A 75 8.28 5.49 -4.42
CA GLY A 75 7.27 4.42 -4.40
C GLY A 75 5.84 4.92 -4.32
N LEU A 76 5.63 6.21 -4.03
CA LEU A 76 4.30 6.84 -4.08
C LEU A 76 3.69 6.77 -5.50
N ASP A 77 4.51 6.59 -6.54
CA ASP A 77 4.05 6.39 -7.91
C ASP A 77 3.24 5.10 -8.10
N ALA A 78 3.42 4.09 -7.25
CA ALA A 78 2.59 2.89 -7.27
C ALA A 78 1.10 3.22 -7.08
N ALA A 79 0.76 4.28 -6.35
CA ALA A 79 -0.62 4.73 -6.20
C ALA A 79 -1.23 5.21 -7.54
N THR A 80 -0.42 5.76 -8.45
CA THR A 80 -0.86 6.13 -9.81
C THR A 80 -1.33 4.91 -10.59
N GLY A 81 -0.62 3.79 -10.46
CA GLY A 81 -1.01 2.51 -11.07
C GLY A 81 -2.34 1.97 -10.55
N VAL A 82 -2.54 2.06 -9.24
CA VAL A 82 -3.81 1.65 -8.60
C VAL A 82 -4.95 2.56 -9.03
N MET A 83 -4.72 3.87 -9.10
CA MET A 83 -5.70 4.83 -9.59
C MET A 83 -6.12 4.49 -11.03
N LYS A 84 -5.16 4.23 -11.92
CA LYS A 84 -5.45 3.79 -13.30
C LYS A 84 -6.30 2.52 -13.35
N TYR A 85 -5.93 1.50 -12.56
CA TYR A 85 -6.72 0.26 -12.50
C TYR A 85 -8.17 0.52 -12.05
N LEU A 86 -8.37 1.30 -10.98
CA LEU A 86 -9.70 1.59 -10.46
C LEU A 86 -10.54 2.44 -11.42
N GLU A 87 -9.94 3.40 -12.11
CA GLU A 87 -10.60 4.19 -13.16
C GLU A 87 -11.11 3.28 -14.29
N GLU A 88 -10.30 2.33 -14.76
CA GLU A 88 -10.71 1.33 -15.76
C GLU A 88 -11.83 0.42 -15.27
N GLN A 89 -12.00 0.27 -13.96
CA GLN A 89 -13.11 -0.49 -13.34
C GLN A 89 -14.31 0.40 -12.98
N GLU A 90 -14.29 1.68 -13.32
CA GLU A 90 -15.31 2.68 -12.95
C GLU A 90 -15.54 2.77 -11.43
N VAL A 91 -14.49 2.54 -10.63
CA VAL A 91 -14.53 2.60 -9.16
C VAL A 91 -13.93 3.92 -8.68
N GLY A 92 -14.74 4.75 -8.01
CA GLY A 92 -14.29 6.03 -7.50
C GLY A 92 -15.42 6.95 -7.05
N PHE A 93 -15.04 8.17 -6.70
CA PHE A 93 -15.98 9.24 -6.41
C PHE A 93 -16.48 9.87 -7.72
N ASN A 94 -17.80 9.84 -7.94
CA ASN A 94 -18.41 10.45 -9.12
C ASN A 94 -18.44 11.98 -8.98
N VAL A 95 -17.66 12.68 -9.82
CA VAL A 95 -17.61 14.16 -9.87
C VAL A 95 -18.53 14.76 -10.94
N GLY A 96 -19.46 13.97 -11.48
CA GLY A 96 -20.41 14.35 -12.54
C GLY A 96 -19.85 14.25 -13.95
N VAL A 97 -18.55 14.54 -14.14
CA VAL A 97 -17.86 14.46 -15.45
C VAL A 97 -16.95 13.24 -15.60
N ALA A 98 -16.60 12.61 -14.47
CA ALA A 98 -15.74 11.44 -14.41
C ALA A 98 -15.94 10.72 -13.07
N THR A 99 -15.43 9.50 -13.00
CA THR A 99 -15.24 8.77 -11.74
C THR A 99 -13.79 8.92 -11.31
N VAL A 100 -13.55 9.51 -10.14
CA VAL A 100 -12.20 9.80 -9.62
C VAL A 100 -11.87 8.82 -8.49
N PRO A 101 -10.96 7.85 -8.71
CA PRO A 101 -10.52 6.95 -7.65
C PRO A 101 -9.74 7.71 -6.58
N ILE A 102 -10.10 7.49 -5.33
CA ILE A 102 -9.41 8.06 -4.16
C ILE A 102 -8.46 7.01 -3.58
N VAL A 103 -7.15 7.23 -3.73
CA VAL A 103 -6.10 6.24 -3.41
C VAL A 103 -5.09 6.84 -2.43
N ALA A 104 -5.18 6.42 -1.17
CA ALA A 104 -4.20 6.79 -0.14
C ALA A 104 -2.93 5.94 -0.26
N SER A 105 -1.77 6.50 0.09
CA SER A 105 -0.52 5.75 0.06
C SER A 105 0.46 6.17 1.15
N ALA A 106 1.26 5.21 1.60
CA ALA A 106 2.40 5.42 2.49
C ALA A 106 3.58 4.53 2.06
N VAL A 107 4.80 5.02 2.30
CA VAL A 107 6.04 4.33 1.86
C VAL A 107 7.01 4.03 2.99
N ILE A 108 7.82 2.99 2.78
CA ILE A 108 9.01 2.68 3.59
C ILE A 108 10.28 2.95 2.80
N PHE A 109 11.39 3.14 3.53
CA PHE A 109 12.72 3.20 2.94
C PHE A 109 13.36 1.80 2.91
N ASP A 110 13.56 1.27 1.70
CA ASP A 110 14.25 0.00 1.44
C ASP A 110 15.30 0.09 0.31
N LEU A 111 15.60 1.30 -0.17
CA LEU A 111 16.54 1.56 -1.28
C LEU A 111 17.96 1.01 -1.04
N ALA A 112 18.33 0.78 0.22
CA ALA A 112 19.64 0.26 0.60
C ALA A 112 19.74 -1.28 0.59
N ILE A 113 18.65 -1.99 0.29
CA ILE A 113 18.61 -3.45 0.40
C ILE A 113 18.96 -4.15 -0.93
N GLY A 114 18.35 -3.71 -2.04
CA GLY A 114 18.60 -4.22 -3.39
C GLY A 114 19.04 -3.12 -4.34
N ASN A 115 18.72 -3.26 -5.64
CA ASN A 115 19.03 -2.24 -6.64
C ASN A 115 18.15 -0.98 -6.43
N PRO A 116 18.72 0.18 -6.02
CA PRO A 116 17.94 1.40 -5.72
C PRO A 116 17.28 2.04 -6.94
N LYS A 117 17.66 1.62 -8.16
CA LYS A 117 17.04 2.09 -9.40
C LYS A 117 15.75 1.35 -9.73
N ILE A 118 15.52 0.18 -9.12
CA ILE A 118 14.30 -0.59 -9.25
C ILE A 118 13.46 -0.34 -8.00
N ARG A 119 12.29 0.24 -8.20
CA ARG A 119 11.41 0.75 -7.14
C ARG A 119 9.96 0.59 -7.58
N PRO A 120 8.99 0.53 -6.65
CA PRO A 120 7.59 0.48 -7.03
C PRO A 120 7.22 1.69 -7.88
N ASP A 121 6.56 1.41 -9.00
CA ASP A 121 6.14 2.38 -10.01
C ASP A 121 4.67 2.14 -10.37
N LEU A 122 4.15 2.94 -11.31
CA LEU A 122 2.81 2.77 -11.88
C LEU A 122 2.50 1.32 -12.26
N GLU A 123 3.37 0.64 -12.99
CA GLU A 123 3.11 -0.72 -13.49
C GLU A 123 3.02 -1.73 -12.34
N MET A 124 3.92 -1.63 -11.36
CA MET A 124 3.91 -2.48 -10.17
C MET A 124 2.63 -2.27 -9.35
N GLY A 125 2.22 -1.02 -9.15
CA GLY A 125 0.95 -0.68 -8.49
C GLY A 125 -0.28 -1.22 -9.22
N TYR A 126 -0.33 -1.06 -10.54
CA TYR A 126 -1.42 -1.57 -11.38
C TYR A 126 -1.56 -3.09 -11.26
N ARG A 127 -0.45 -3.84 -11.36
CA ARG A 127 -0.44 -5.30 -11.20
C ARG A 127 -0.91 -5.72 -9.81
N ALA A 128 -0.43 -5.05 -8.77
CA ALA A 128 -0.82 -5.36 -7.40
C ALA A 128 -2.33 -5.16 -7.17
N ALA A 129 -2.94 -4.12 -7.77
CA ALA A 129 -4.39 -3.93 -7.70
C ALA A 129 -5.15 -4.98 -8.52
N LYS A 130 -4.70 -5.27 -9.73
CA LYS A 130 -5.31 -6.27 -10.61
C LYS A 130 -5.34 -7.68 -10.02
N ASP A 131 -4.26 -8.07 -9.34
CA ASP A 131 -4.11 -9.39 -8.73
C ASP A 131 -4.70 -9.48 -7.32
N ALA A 132 -5.36 -8.41 -6.83
CA ALA A 132 -5.89 -8.37 -5.47
C ALA A 132 -7.05 -9.35 -5.26
N SER A 133 -6.98 -10.12 -4.17
CA SER A 133 -7.94 -11.19 -3.85
C SER A 133 -8.45 -11.12 -2.41
N ILE A 134 -9.68 -11.59 -2.20
CA ILE A 134 -10.25 -11.83 -0.85
C ILE A 134 -9.59 -13.04 -0.16
N THR A 135 -8.89 -13.89 -0.90
CA THR A 135 -8.25 -15.11 -0.38
C THR A 135 -6.75 -14.95 -0.13
N GLU A 136 -6.20 -13.73 -0.31
CA GLU A 136 -4.79 -13.46 -0.05
C GLU A 136 -4.48 -13.59 1.44
N LYS A 137 -3.47 -14.39 1.75
CA LYS A 137 -3.05 -14.82 3.09
C LYS A 137 -1.53 -14.89 3.25
N ARG A 138 -0.77 -14.58 2.21
CA ARG A 138 0.69 -14.58 2.23
C ARG A 138 1.19 -13.49 3.17
N GLN A 139 2.30 -13.79 3.85
CA GLN A 139 2.96 -12.91 4.83
C GLN A 139 4.48 -13.04 4.66
N GLY A 140 5.24 -12.17 5.30
CA GLY A 140 6.70 -12.13 5.22
C GLY A 140 7.20 -11.27 4.06
N ASN A 141 8.22 -11.75 3.35
CA ASN A 141 8.93 -10.99 2.31
C ASN A 141 8.13 -10.91 1.00
N ILE A 142 6.97 -10.25 1.07
CA ILE A 142 6.04 -10.08 -0.06
C ILE A 142 5.59 -8.62 -0.17
N GLY A 143 5.40 -8.13 -1.39
CA GLY A 143 4.95 -6.78 -1.69
C GLY A 143 5.83 -5.72 -1.02
N CYS A 144 5.22 -4.80 -0.27
CA CYS A 144 5.95 -3.78 0.51
C CYS A 144 6.89 -4.40 1.57
N GLY A 145 6.60 -5.62 2.02
CA GLY A 145 7.45 -6.39 2.92
C GLY A 145 8.75 -6.90 2.29
N MET A 146 8.89 -6.86 0.96
CA MET A 146 10.07 -7.40 0.27
C MET A 146 11.37 -6.77 0.77
N GLY A 147 11.42 -5.44 0.85
CA GLY A 147 12.58 -4.68 1.34
C GLY A 147 12.54 -4.34 2.83
N ALA A 148 11.48 -4.73 3.54
CA ALA A 148 11.28 -4.34 4.93
C ALA A 148 12.35 -4.93 5.87
N THR A 149 12.84 -4.07 6.76
CA THR A 149 13.86 -4.38 7.79
C THR A 149 13.58 -3.64 9.09
N VAL A 150 13.93 -4.25 10.23
CA VAL A 150 13.71 -3.73 11.59
C VAL A 150 14.99 -3.83 12.42
N GLY A 151 15.03 -3.21 13.61
CA GLY A 151 16.16 -3.36 14.55
C GLY A 151 17.43 -2.59 14.15
N LYS A 152 17.29 -1.32 13.77
CA LYS A 152 18.39 -0.50 13.17
C LYS A 152 19.15 0.39 14.17
N ILE A 153 19.06 0.12 15.48
CA ILE A 153 19.70 0.98 16.50
C ILE A 153 21.23 1.04 16.34
N MET A 154 21.85 -0.06 15.91
CA MET A 154 23.29 -0.14 15.59
C MET A 154 23.58 0.18 14.11
N GLY A 155 22.68 0.90 13.44
CA GLY A 155 22.77 1.21 12.01
C GLY A 155 22.11 0.16 11.10
N PRO A 156 21.94 0.49 9.81
CA PRO A 156 21.16 -0.30 8.86
C PRO A 156 21.74 -1.69 8.58
N ASN A 157 23.08 -1.84 8.62
CA ASN A 157 23.77 -3.12 8.38
C ASN A 157 23.50 -4.16 9.47
N ASN A 158 23.06 -3.73 10.65
CA ASN A 158 22.69 -4.60 11.78
C ASN A 158 21.17 -4.84 11.84
N GLY A 159 20.42 -4.36 10.84
CA GLY A 159 18.99 -4.60 10.75
C GLY A 159 18.67 -6.07 10.42
N MET A 160 17.50 -6.52 10.88
CA MET A 160 16.97 -7.84 10.58
C MET A 160 15.92 -7.76 9.49
N LYS A 161 15.81 -8.83 8.68
CA LYS A 161 14.72 -8.95 7.72
C LYS A 161 13.36 -9.00 8.44
N SER A 162 12.41 -8.24 7.92
CA SER A 162 11.00 -8.20 8.34
C SER A 162 10.10 -8.42 7.12
N GLY A 163 8.79 -8.23 7.25
CA GLY A 163 7.86 -8.38 6.14
C GLY A 163 6.45 -7.91 6.45
N ILE A 164 5.52 -8.22 5.55
CA ILE A 164 4.09 -8.04 5.76
C ILE A 164 3.62 -8.98 6.87
N GLY A 165 2.79 -8.46 7.77
CA GLY A 165 2.06 -9.24 8.76
C GLY A 165 0.58 -8.86 8.76
N SER A 166 -0.28 -9.79 9.12
CA SER A 166 -1.72 -9.58 9.27
C SER A 166 -2.28 -10.42 10.42
N ALA A 167 -3.34 -9.91 11.05
CA ALA A 167 -4.05 -10.57 12.14
C ALA A 167 -5.49 -10.03 12.18
N SER A 168 -6.43 -10.82 12.70
CA SER A 168 -7.80 -10.37 12.96
C SER A 168 -8.29 -10.92 14.31
N ILE A 169 -9.28 -10.25 14.89
CA ILE A 169 -10.03 -10.70 16.05
C ILE A 169 -11.48 -10.29 15.83
N ARG A 170 -12.42 -11.11 16.29
CA ARG A 170 -13.86 -10.88 16.13
C ARG A 170 -14.54 -10.83 17.49
#